data_AF-A0A2T4I4G2-F1
#
_entry.id   AF-A0A2T4I4G2-F1
#
_cell.length_a   1.000
_cell.length_b   1.000
_cell.length_c   1.000
_cell.angle_alpha   90.00
_cell.angle_beta   90.00
_cell.angle_gamma   90.00
#
_symmetry.space_group_name_H-M   'P 1'
#
loop_
_entity.id
_entity.type
_entity.pdbx_description
1 polymer ?
#
loop_
_entity_poly.entity_id
_entity_poly.type
_entity_poly.pdbx_seq_one_letter_code
_entity_poly.pdbx_strand_id
1 'polypeptide(L)' 'MLDYARSPVSAPRPCAGRPPKDDLSTWTVTDDWPDRVPVTSVEVDVFEAWFGDVFDELFGPCQ' A
#
# COMPACT_ATOMS: atom_id res chain seq x y z
N MET A 1 9.59 14.42 0.16
CA MET A 1 8.14 14.14 0.28
C MET A 1 7.59 14.06 -1.13
N LEU A 2 7.15 12.89 -1.59
CA LEU A 2 6.70 12.70 -2.98
C LEU A 2 5.25 13.18 -3.12
N ASP A 3 5.02 14.06 -4.10
CA ASP A 3 3.70 14.60 -4.47
C ASP A 3 2.95 13.58 -5.34
N TYR A 4 2.05 12.82 -4.72
CA TYR A 4 1.23 11.80 -5.37
C TYR A 4 0.05 12.37 -6.19
N ALA A 5 -0.15 13.70 -6.23
CA ALA A 5 -1.41 14.28 -6.72
C ALA A 5 -1.33 15.00 -8.08
N ARG A 6 -0.17 15.10 -8.72
CA ARG A 6 -0.03 15.93 -9.93
C ARG A 6 0.22 15.13 -11.20
N SER A 7 -0.86 14.78 -11.89
CA SER A 7 -0.79 14.36 -13.31
C SER A 7 -0.80 15.60 -14.21
N PRO A 8 0.28 15.91 -14.96
CA PRO A 8 0.24 17.01 -15.92
C PRO A 8 -0.65 16.60 -17.11
N VAL A 9 -1.79 17.27 -17.26
CA VAL A 9 -2.69 17.10 -18.41
C VAL A 9 -1.97 17.61 -19.67
N SER A 10 -1.44 16.68 -20.46
CA SER A 10 -1.03 16.91 -21.85
C SER A 10 -1.91 16.05 -22.74
N ALA A 11 -2.69 16.67 -23.62
CA ALA A 11 -3.56 15.96 -24.56
C ALA A 11 -2.71 15.11 -25.55
N PRO A 12 -3.02 13.82 -25.76
CA PRO A 12 -2.10 12.94 -26.49
C PRO A 12 -2.32 12.98 -28.00
N ARG A 13 -1.21 13.06 -28.76
CA ARG A 13 -1.16 12.55 -30.14
C ARG A 13 -1.32 11.02 -30.09
N PRO A 14 -2.06 10.36 -31.01
CA PRO A 14 -2.11 8.91 -31.04
C PRO A 14 -0.72 8.37 -31.46
N CYS A 15 0.09 7.95 -30.49
CA CYS A 15 1.31 7.22 -30.77
C CYS A 15 0.92 5.82 -31.26
N ALA A 16 1.06 5.57 -32.56
CA ALA A 16 0.95 4.22 -33.10
C ALA A 16 1.97 3.32 -32.37
N GLY A 17 1.47 2.41 -31.55
CA GLY A 17 2.28 1.55 -30.67
C GLY A 17 1.95 1.63 -29.18
N ARG A 18 1.05 2.53 -28.74
CA ARG A 18 0.58 2.52 -27.34
C ARG A 18 -0.25 1.24 -27.11
N PRO A 19 0.07 0.42 -26.08
CA PRO A 19 -0.78 -0.71 -25.68
C PRO A 19 -2.22 -0.24 -25.43
N PRO A 20 -3.23 -1.10 -25.65
CA PRO A 20 -4.61 -0.79 -25.27
C PRO A 20 -4.64 -0.25 -23.84
N LYS A 21 -5.41 0.81 -23.62
CA LYS A 21 -5.58 1.37 -22.28
C LYS A 21 -6.21 0.28 -21.42
N ASP A 22 -5.51 -0.13 -20.35
CA ASP A 22 -5.98 -1.22 -19.49
C ASP A 22 -7.40 -0.92 -19.01
N ASP A 23 -8.32 -1.84 -19.31
CA ASP A 23 -9.70 -1.74 -18.87
C ASP A 23 -9.76 -2.15 -17.40
N LEU A 24 -9.82 -1.16 -16.52
CA LEU A 24 -9.87 -1.38 -15.07
C LEU A 24 -11.06 -2.26 -14.64
N SER A 25 -12.13 -2.34 -15.45
CA SER A 25 -13.26 -3.24 -15.17
C SER A 25 -12.91 -4.72 -15.31
N THR A 26 -11.80 -5.04 -15.98
CA THR A 26 -11.25 -6.40 -16.09
C THR A 26 -10.26 -6.73 -14.97
N TRP A 27 -9.88 -5.75 -14.15
CA TRP A 27 -8.94 -5.98 -13.06
C TRP A 27 -9.63 -6.73 -11.92
N THR A 28 -9.17 -7.94 -11.65
CA THR A 28 -9.61 -8.72 -10.50
C THR A 28 -8.67 -8.44 -9.33
N VAL A 29 -9.23 -7.95 -8.21
CA VAL A 29 -8.53 -7.83 -6.93
C VAL A 29 -8.77 -9.13 -6.16
N THR A 30 -7.74 -9.95 -6.07
CA THR A 30 -7.71 -11.16 -5.25
C THR A 30 -6.85 -10.94 -4.01
N ASP A 31 -7.34 -11.40 -2.87
CA ASP A 31 -6.54 -11.49 -1.67
C ASP A 31 -5.73 -12.80 -1.74
N ASP A 32 -4.57 -12.73 -2.38
CA ASP A 32 -3.67 -13.88 -2.58
C ASP A 32 -2.72 -14.09 -1.38
N TRP A 33 -3.09 -13.58 -0.20
CA TRP A 33 -2.29 -13.74 1.00
C TRP A 33 -2.42 -15.15 1.57
N PRO A 34 -1.32 -15.69 2.16
CA PRO A 34 -1.38 -16.95 2.86
C PRO A 34 -2.19 -16.83 4.15
N ASP A 35 -2.76 -17.95 4.61
CA ASP A 35 -3.45 -18.04 5.92
C ASP A 35 -2.60 -17.48 7.08
N ARG A 36 -1.27 -17.57 6.95
CA ARG A 36 -0.29 -16.99 7.84
C ARG A 36 0.75 -16.21 7.04
N VAL A 37 0.75 -14.89 7.20
CA VAL A 37 1.79 -14.02 6.66
C VAL A 37 3.06 -14.21 7.50
N PRO A 38 4.18 -14.66 6.91
CA PRO A 38 5.43 -14.77 7.65
C PRO A 38 5.95 -13.38 7.99
N VAL A 39 6.26 -13.16 9.27
CA VAL A 39 6.86 -11.92 9.78
C VAL A 39 8.15 -12.30 10.52
N THR A 40 9.23 -11.58 10.23
CA THR A 40 10.54 -11.77 10.87
C THR A 40 10.64 -10.94 12.15
N SER A 41 11.54 -11.33 13.07
CA SER A 41 11.77 -10.58 14.30
C SER A 41 12.21 -9.14 14.03
N VAL A 42 13.03 -8.91 13.01
CA VAL A 42 13.48 -7.57 12.62
C VAL A 42 12.31 -6.70 12.14
N GLU A 43 11.33 -7.29 11.44
CA GLU A 43 10.12 -6.57 11.06
C GLU A 43 9.29 -6.22 12.28
N VAL A 44 9.11 -7.14 13.23
CA VAL A 44 8.41 -6.88 14.50
C VAL A 44 9.03 -5.71 15.26
N ASP A 45 10.37 -5.66 15.36
CA ASP A 45 11.08 -4.54 16.01
C ASP A 45 10.75 -3.19 15.35
N VAL A 46 10.62 -3.16 14.02
CA VAL A 46 10.22 -1.95 13.28
C VAL A 46 8.76 -1.58 13.57
N PHE A 47 7.87 -2.56 13.68
CA PHE A 47 6.47 -2.29 14.08
C PHE A 47 6.40 -1.70 15.49
N GLU A 48 7.13 -2.26 16.45
CA GLU A 48 7.14 -1.77 17.84
C GLU A 48 7.77 -0.38 17.96
N ALA A 49 8.82 -0.08 17.19
CA ALA A 49 9.45 1.24 17.19
C ALA A 49 8.53 2.38 16.70
N TRP A 50 7.51 2.07 15.90
CA TRP A 50 6.56 3.06 15.35
C TRP A 50 5.19 3.05 16.01
N PHE A 51 4.76 1.90 16.53
CA PHE A 51 3.41 1.72 17.11
C PHE A 51 3.41 1.42 18.60
N GLY A 52 4.58 1.37 19.25
CA GLY A 52 4.69 0.99 20.67
C GLY A 52 3.88 1.89 21.59
N ASP A 53 3.89 3.21 21.37
CA ASP A 53 3.11 4.18 22.15
C ASP A 53 1.60 4.01 21.97
N VAL A 54 1.16 3.74 20.73
CA VAL A 54 -0.25 3.45 20.42
C VAL A 54 -0.69 2.13 21.08
N PHE A 55 0.18 1.11 21.11
CA PHE A 55 -0.13 -0.14 21.79
C PHE A 55 -0.15 0.00 23.30
N ASP A 56 0.74 0.80 23.88
CA ASP A 56 0.71 1.13 25.30
C ASP A 56 -0.55 1.90 25.68
N GLU A 57 -1.07 2.76 24.81
CA GLU A 57 -2.35 3.45 25.03
C GLU A 57 -3.55 2.48 24.96
N LEU A 58 -3.56 1.58 23.97
CA LEU A 58 -4.69 0.66 23.73
C LEU A 58 -4.72 -0.53 24.69
N PHE A 59 -3.56 -1.03 25.11
CA PHE A 59 -3.40 -2.26 25.87
C PHE A 59 -2.66 -2.08 27.20
N GLY A 60 -2.26 -0.84 27.51
CA GLY A 60 -1.67 -0.50 28.80
C GLY A 60 -2.63 -0.78 29.96
N PRO A 61 -2.11 -0.77 31.20
CA PRO A 61 -2.92 -1.05 32.37
C PRO A 61 -4.09 -0.06 32.47
N CYS A 62 -5.32 -0.60 32.53
CA CYS A 62 -6.49 0.19 32.92
C CYS A 62 -6.22 0.77 34.32
N GLN A 63 -6.17 2.10 34.45
CA GLN A 63 -6.19 2.75 35.76
C GLN A 63 -7.49 2.45 36.52
#